data_AF-A0A941Y8J1-F1
#
_entry.id   AF-A0A941Y8J1-F1
#
_cell.length_a   1.000
_cell.length_b   1.000
_cell.length_c   1.000
_cell.angle_alpha   90.00
_cell.angle_beta   90.00
_cell.angle_gamma   90.00
#
_symmetry.space_group_name_H-M   'P 1'
#
loop_
_entity.id
_entity.type
_entity.pdbx_description
1 polymer ?
#
loop_
_entity_poly.entity_id
_entity_poly.type
_entity_poly.pdbx_seq_one_letter_code
_entity_poly.pdbx_strand_id
1 'polypeptide(L)'
;MRHDPAYQAYLSALETVAGLPGVQAAELDEAKRRCRAEVEALDRSRRDVARRWVGLRDNSSRLTRRLDELGRDVGAPPATEPVSDLLAPQTLPAALDTLRSDLDQTDQAWQWVLRHRERRVTSPTTMPPPAPAPAPTPAPATVAASVRKTVDPKLLLAVAGVVIAVLVLIVILTAI
;
A
#
# COMPACT_ATOMS: atom_id res chain seq x y z
N MET A 1 -36.76 77.54 -13.61
CA MET A 1 -36.14 77.59 -12.28
C MET A 1 -35.01 76.58 -12.26
N ARG A 2 -33.74 77.03 -12.20
CA ARG A 2 -32.58 76.13 -12.01
C ARG A 2 -32.56 75.74 -10.54
N HIS A 3 -32.64 74.45 -10.25
CA HIS A 3 -32.43 73.97 -8.88
C HIS A 3 -30.96 74.16 -8.50
N ASP A 4 -30.74 74.56 -7.26
CA ASP A 4 -29.43 74.79 -6.68
C ASP A 4 -28.60 73.49 -6.74
N PRO A 5 -27.34 73.50 -7.23
CA PRO A 5 -26.49 72.30 -7.31
C PRO A 5 -26.38 71.53 -5.99
N ALA A 6 -26.41 72.23 -4.85
CA ALA A 6 -26.39 71.58 -3.53
C ALA A 6 -27.62 70.71 -3.28
N TYR A 7 -28.79 71.14 -3.77
CA TYR A 7 -30.03 70.39 -3.65
C TYR A 7 -30.03 69.14 -4.53
N GLN A 8 -29.47 69.20 -5.74
CA GLN A 8 -29.31 68.02 -6.59
C GLN A 8 -28.35 66.98 -5.98
N ALA A 9 -27.25 67.42 -5.36
CA ALA A 9 -26.33 66.53 -4.66
C ALA A 9 -26.98 65.84 -3.44
N TYR A 10 -27.88 66.53 -2.74
CA TYR A 10 -28.64 65.93 -1.64
C TYR A 10 -29.62 64.85 -2.13
N LEU A 11 -30.34 65.11 -3.23
CA LEU A 11 -31.27 64.14 -3.80
C LEU A 11 -30.57 62.87 -4.29
N SER A 12 -29.41 63.00 -4.95
CA SER A 12 -28.64 61.83 -5.39
C SER A 12 -28.06 61.01 -4.23
N ALA A 13 -27.66 61.68 -3.13
CA ALA A 13 -27.25 61.01 -1.89
C ALA A 13 -28.42 60.25 -1.24
N LEU A 14 -29.63 60.81 -1.28
CA LEU A 14 -30.84 60.15 -0.74
C LEU A 14 -31.24 58.92 -1.56
N GLU A 15 -31.13 59.02 -2.89
CA GLU A 15 -31.42 57.91 -3.81
C GLU A 15 -30.42 56.76 -3.65
N THR A 16 -29.13 57.07 -3.45
CA THR A 16 -28.10 56.06 -3.14
C THR A 16 -28.34 55.39 -1.78
N VAL A 17 -28.72 56.15 -0.76
CA VAL A 17 -29.06 55.58 0.56
C VAL A 17 -30.32 54.72 0.50
N ALA A 18 -31.32 55.11 -0.29
CA ALA A 18 -32.53 54.31 -0.50
C ALA A 18 -32.25 52.99 -1.24
N GLY A 19 -31.22 52.95 -2.09
CA GLY A 19 -30.79 51.73 -2.81
C GLY A 19 -29.95 50.75 -1.98
N LEU A 20 -29.27 51.22 -0.92
CA LEU A 20 -28.36 50.40 -0.10
C LEU A 20 -28.97 49.11 0.46
N PRO A 21 -30.21 49.08 0.99
CA PRO A 21 -30.81 47.85 1.53
C PRO A 21 -30.97 46.76 0.46
N GLY A 22 -31.29 47.15 -0.78
CA GLY A 22 -31.41 46.21 -1.90
C GLY A 22 -30.07 45.60 -2.28
N VAL A 23 -29.01 46.41 -2.30
CA VAL A 23 -27.64 45.94 -2.55
C VAL A 23 -27.19 45.00 -1.43
N GLN A 24 -27.40 45.38 -0.16
CA GLN A 24 -27.05 44.53 0.99
C GLN A 24 -27.83 43.20 1.00
N ALA A 25 -29.10 43.21 0.63
CA ALA A 25 -29.89 41.98 0.52
C ALA A 25 -29.36 41.06 -0.59
N ALA A 26 -28.98 41.63 -1.74
CA ALA A 26 -28.39 40.87 -2.85
C ALA A 26 -27.04 40.25 -2.48
N GLU A 27 -26.17 41.01 -1.80
CA GLU A 27 -24.88 40.53 -1.30
C GLU A 27 -25.06 39.40 -0.27
N LEU A 28 -26.01 39.55 0.66
CA LEU A 28 -26.34 38.53 1.64
C LEU A 28 -26.81 37.24 0.98
N ASP A 29 -27.66 37.34 -0.05
CA ASP A 29 -28.17 36.19 -0.77
C ASP A 29 -27.12 35.51 -1.64
N GLU A 30 -26.16 36.26 -2.19
CA GLU A 30 -24.98 35.70 -2.84
C GLU A 30 -24.09 34.95 -1.83
N ALA A 31 -23.80 35.56 -0.68
CA ALA A 31 -23.00 34.95 0.37
C ALA A 31 -23.65 33.65 0.89
N LYS A 32 -24.98 33.64 1.09
CA LYS A 32 -25.74 32.43 1.47
C LYS A 32 -25.64 31.35 0.40
N ARG A 33 -25.76 31.69 -0.88
CA ARG A 33 -25.62 30.73 -1.99
C ARG A 33 -24.22 30.14 -2.04
N ARG A 34 -23.19 30.96 -1.89
CA ARG A 34 -21.79 30.52 -1.85
C ARG A 34 -21.54 29.57 -0.68
N CYS A 35 -21.98 29.94 0.51
CA CYS A 35 -21.86 29.09 1.71
C CYS A 35 -22.57 27.74 1.55
N ARG A 36 -23.79 27.71 1.00
CA ARG A 36 -24.50 26.45 0.71
C ARG A 36 -23.73 25.57 -0.27
N ALA A 37 -23.21 26.16 -1.34
CA ALA A 37 -22.44 25.42 -2.34
C ALA A 37 -21.14 24.81 -1.74
N GLU A 38 -20.47 25.56 -0.87
CA GLU A 38 -19.27 25.08 -0.16
C GLU A 38 -19.60 23.92 0.80
N VAL A 39 -20.68 24.04 1.58
CA VAL A 39 -21.14 22.97 2.48
C VAL A 39 -21.49 21.70 1.69
N GLU A 40 -22.21 21.84 0.57
CA GLU A 40 -22.54 20.70 -0.30
C GLU A 40 -21.30 20.06 -0.94
N ALA A 41 -20.26 20.85 -1.24
CA ALA A 41 -18.99 20.34 -1.75
C ALA A 41 -18.23 19.56 -0.67
N LEU A 42 -18.19 20.08 0.56
CA LEU A 42 -17.59 19.39 1.71
C LEU A 42 -18.31 18.08 2.04
N ASP A 43 -19.64 18.07 2.01
CA ASP A 43 -20.42 16.85 2.24
C ASP A 43 -20.23 15.79 1.16
N ARG A 44 -20.02 16.20 -0.10
CA ARG A 44 -19.65 15.28 -1.17
C ARG A 44 -18.26 14.69 -0.93
N SER A 45 -17.28 15.54 -0.62
CA SER A 45 -15.92 15.12 -0.28
C SER A 45 -15.89 14.13 0.90
N ARG A 46 -16.64 14.43 1.97
CA ARG A 46 -16.75 13.55 3.15
C ARG A 46 -17.33 12.18 2.79
N ARG A 47 -18.37 12.14 1.96
CA ARG A 47 -18.97 10.89 1.47
C ARG A 47 -18.02 10.09 0.59
N ASP A 48 -17.23 10.76 -0.24
CA ASP A 48 -16.21 10.10 -1.08
C ASP A 48 -15.11 9.47 -0.24
N VAL A 49 -14.61 10.19 0.76
CA VAL A 49 -13.62 9.68 1.71
C VAL A 49 -14.18 8.48 2.47
N ALA A 50 -15.42 8.55 2.97
CA ALA A 50 -16.07 7.43 3.64
C ALA A 50 -16.18 6.19 2.73
N ARG A 51 -16.57 6.36 1.46
CA ARG A 51 -16.63 5.27 0.48
C ARG A 51 -15.26 4.65 0.22
N ARG A 52 -14.21 5.46 0.10
CA ARG A 52 -12.82 4.97 -0.06
C ARG A 52 -12.37 4.16 1.15
N TRP A 53 -12.67 4.63 2.36
CA TRP A 53 -12.34 3.91 3.60
C TRP A 53 -13.02 2.55 3.71
N VAL A 54 -14.30 2.46 3.35
CA VAL A 54 -15.01 1.18 3.30
C VAL A 54 -14.33 0.23 2.30
N GLY A 55 -13.98 0.71 1.11
CA GLY A 55 -13.26 -0.09 0.12
C GLY A 55 -11.89 -0.59 0.60
N LEU A 56 -11.13 0.26 1.32
CA LEU A 56 -9.85 -0.10 1.92
C LEU A 56 -10.02 -1.20 2.98
N ARG A 57 -11.04 -1.08 3.85
CA ARG A 57 -11.36 -2.06 4.89
C ARG A 57 -11.78 -3.41 4.30
N ASP A 58 -12.56 -3.40 3.23
CA ASP A 58 -12.98 -4.63 2.57
C ASP A 58 -11.79 -5.33 1.90
N ASN A 59 -10.89 -4.55 1.29
CA ASN A 59 -9.66 -5.08 0.72
C ASN A 59 -8.73 -5.67 1.77
N SER A 60 -8.50 -4.97 2.90
CA SER A 60 -7.67 -5.51 3.99
C SER A 60 -8.26 -6.82 4.52
N SER A 61 -9.57 -6.88 4.73
CA SER A 61 -10.25 -8.10 5.17
C SER A 61 -10.09 -9.27 4.19
N ARG A 62 -10.10 -9.00 2.88
CA ARG A 62 -9.83 -10.01 1.84
C ARG A 62 -8.38 -10.48 1.87
N LEU A 63 -7.42 -9.57 2.07
CA LEU A 63 -6.01 -9.91 2.17
C LEU A 63 -5.73 -10.78 3.40
N THR A 64 -6.30 -10.43 4.56
CA THR A 64 -6.17 -11.25 5.78
C THR A 64 -6.72 -12.66 5.56
N ARG A 65 -7.89 -12.80 4.92
CA ARG A 65 -8.46 -14.12 4.61
C ARG A 65 -7.58 -14.94 3.68
N ARG A 66 -6.98 -14.31 2.66
CA ARG A 66 -6.04 -14.99 1.76
C ARG A 66 -4.76 -15.41 2.46
N LEU A 67 -4.22 -14.57 3.34
CA LEU A 67 -3.06 -14.91 4.15
C LEU A 67 -3.36 -16.10 5.08
N ASP A 68 -4.53 -16.13 5.72
CA ASP A 68 -4.96 -17.25 6.54
C ASP A 68 -5.14 -18.55 5.73
N GLU A 69 -5.66 -18.45 4.50
CA GLU A 69 -5.82 -19.58 3.59
C GLU A 69 -4.47 -20.15 3.16
N LEU A 70 -3.54 -19.30 2.70
CA LEU A 70 -2.16 -19.68 2.39
C LEU A 70 -1.42 -20.24 3.62
N GLY A 71 -1.65 -19.64 4.80
CA GLY A 71 -1.10 -20.12 6.07
C GLY A 71 -1.57 -21.54 6.40
N ARG A 72 -2.86 -21.84 6.21
CA ARG A 72 -3.40 -23.21 6.38
C ARG A 72 -2.80 -24.20 5.39
N ASP A 73 -2.65 -23.82 4.12
CA ASP A 73 -2.08 -24.70 3.10
C ASP A 73 -0.61 -25.07 3.39
N VAL A 74 0.12 -24.19 4.07
CA VAL A 74 1.53 -24.38 4.45
C VAL A 74 1.69 -24.97 5.86
N GLY A 75 0.60 -25.08 6.63
CA GLY A 75 0.62 -25.54 8.04
C GLY A 75 1.21 -24.51 9.02
N ALA A 76 1.22 -23.23 8.64
CA ALA A 76 1.67 -22.14 9.49
C ALA A 76 0.59 -21.79 10.53
N PRO A 77 0.97 -21.48 11.79
CA PRO A 77 0.02 -20.99 12.78
C PRO A 77 -0.59 -19.65 12.33
N PRO A 78 -1.87 -19.38 12.67
CA PRO A 78 -2.54 -18.14 12.26
C PRO A 78 -1.77 -16.92 12.76
N ALA A 79 -1.58 -15.93 11.89
CA ALA A 79 -0.96 -14.66 12.25
C ALA A 79 -1.91 -13.94 13.23
N THR A 80 -1.62 -14.07 14.53
CA THR A 80 -2.51 -13.60 15.61
C THR A 80 -2.21 -12.16 16.02
N GLU A 81 -1.35 -11.44 15.29
CA GLU A 81 -1.02 -10.06 15.65
C GLU A 81 -1.93 -9.06 14.92
N PRO A 82 -2.61 -8.17 15.67
CA PRO A 82 -3.35 -7.08 15.06
C PRO A 82 -2.36 -6.11 14.43
N VAL A 83 -2.30 -6.09 13.10
CA VAL A 83 -1.68 -5.00 12.33
C VAL A 83 -2.58 -3.77 12.45
N SER A 84 -2.63 -3.19 13.63
CA SER A 84 -3.40 -1.99 13.93
C SER A 84 -2.74 -1.30 15.08
N ASP A 85 -1.71 -0.53 14.75
CA ASP A 85 -1.62 0.86 15.16
C ASP A 85 -0.45 1.50 14.37
N LEU A 86 -0.61 2.76 13.96
CA LEU A 86 0.44 3.62 13.35
C LEU A 86 0.63 3.59 11.82
N LEU A 87 -0.43 3.53 11.01
CA LEU A 87 -0.35 4.11 9.65
C LEU A 87 -1.18 5.39 9.55
N ALA A 88 -0.51 6.50 9.25
CA ALA A 88 -1.17 7.75 8.94
C ALA A 88 -2.12 7.57 7.73
N PRO A 89 -3.33 8.17 7.76
CA PRO A 89 -4.34 8.02 6.71
C PRO A 89 -3.82 8.25 5.28
N GLN A 90 -2.84 9.14 5.15
CA GLN A 90 -2.22 9.53 3.88
C GLN A 90 -1.23 8.51 3.30
N THR A 91 -0.69 7.57 4.09
CA THR A 91 0.28 6.58 3.61
C THR A 91 -0.33 5.20 3.36
N LEU A 92 -1.56 4.96 3.81
CA LEU A 92 -2.31 3.72 3.58
C LEU A 92 -2.46 3.30 2.11
N PRO A 93 -2.73 4.20 1.14
CA PRO A 93 -2.89 3.79 -0.25
C PRO A 93 -1.59 3.23 -0.81
N ALA A 94 -0.47 3.93 -0.57
CA ALA A 94 0.85 3.50 -1.01
C ALA A 94 1.29 2.21 -0.32
N ALA A 95 1.01 2.06 0.97
CA ALA A 95 1.32 0.85 1.73
C ALA A 95 0.51 -0.38 1.27
N LEU A 96 -0.73 -0.17 0.82
CA LEU A 96 -1.54 -1.26 0.27
C LEU A 96 -1.11 -1.66 -1.14
N ASP A 97 -0.68 -0.71 -1.96
CA ASP A 97 -0.12 -1.00 -3.28
C ASP A 97 1.21 -1.76 -3.19
N THR A 98 2.08 -1.40 -2.23
CA THR A 98 3.30 -2.17 -1.97
C THR A 98 2.99 -3.55 -1.42
N LEU A 99 2.07 -3.70 -0.46
CA LEU A 99 1.65 -5.02 0.04
C LEU A 99 1.03 -5.88 -1.07
N ARG A 100 0.28 -5.28 -1.99
CA ARG A 100 -0.28 -5.98 -3.14
C ARG A 100 0.81 -6.47 -4.08
N SER A 101 1.77 -5.61 -4.41
CA SER A 101 2.92 -5.99 -5.23
C SER A 101 3.74 -7.11 -4.58
N ASP A 102 3.92 -7.05 -3.26
CA ASP A 102 4.70 -8.03 -2.50
C ASP A 102 3.98 -9.39 -2.46
N LEU A 103 2.66 -9.39 -2.31
CA LEU A 103 1.84 -10.61 -2.42
C LEU A 103 1.87 -11.22 -3.83
N ASP A 104 1.75 -10.40 -4.87
CA ASP A 104 1.83 -10.88 -6.26
C ASP A 104 3.21 -11.48 -6.55
N GLN A 105 4.28 -10.88 -6.01
CA GLN A 105 5.64 -11.39 -6.14
C GLN A 105 5.84 -12.70 -5.37
N THR A 106 5.25 -12.80 -4.18
CA THR A 106 5.29 -14.02 -3.35
C THR A 106 4.52 -15.17 -4.01
N ASP A 107 3.37 -14.89 -4.61
CA ASP A 107 2.59 -15.89 -5.37
C ASP A 107 3.35 -16.38 -6.61
N GLN A 108 3.98 -15.47 -7.37
CA GLN A 108 4.83 -15.86 -8.50
C GLN A 108 6.02 -16.71 -8.07
N ALA A 109 6.65 -16.37 -6.94
CA ALA A 109 7.72 -17.17 -6.35
C ALA A 109 7.23 -18.55 -5.93
N TRP A 110 6.03 -18.64 -5.34
CA TRP A 110 5.41 -19.90 -4.94
C TRP A 110 5.05 -20.79 -6.14
N GLN A 111 4.45 -20.22 -7.19
CA GLN A 111 4.17 -20.91 -8.45
C GLN A 111 5.45 -21.41 -9.14
N TRP A 112 6.57 -20.70 -8.98
CA TRP A 112 7.86 -21.19 -9.45
C TRP A 112 8.33 -22.42 -8.65
N VAL A 113 8.19 -22.40 -7.32
CA VAL A 113 8.54 -23.54 -6.46
C VAL A 113 7.66 -24.76 -6.76
N LEU A 114 6.36 -24.58 -6.92
CA LEU A 114 5.42 -25.65 -7.28
C LEU A 114 5.79 -26.29 -8.62
N ARG A 115 6.00 -25.47 -9.66
CA ARG A 115 6.46 -25.97 -10.97
C ARG A 115 7.80 -26.68 -10.88
N HIS A 116 8.72 -26.22 -10.04
CA HIS A 116 10.01 -26.88 -9.89
C HIS A 116 9.88 -28.22 -9.15
N ARG A 117 8.98 -28.32 -8.18
CA ARG A 117 8.66 -29.56 -7.46
C ARG A 117 7.99 -30.57 -8.40
N GLU A 118 7.03 -30.15 -9.22
CA GLU A 118 6.40 -30.99 -10.24
C GLU A 118 7.43 -31.53 -11.24
N ARG A 119 8.33 -30.68 -11.76
CA ARG A 119 9.41 -31.13 -12.64
C ARG A 119 10.31 -32.17 -12.00
N ARG A 120 10.56 -32.09 -10.69
CA ARG A 120 11.34 -33.11 -9.96
C ARG A 120 10.56 -34.41 -9.76
N VAL A 121 9.23 -34.37 -9.72
CA VAL A 121 8.36 -35.55 -9.59
C VAL A 121 8.10 -36.21 -10.95
N THR A 122 8.04 -35.45 -12.04
CA THR A 122 7.81 -35.97 -13.40
C THR A 122 9.08 -36.26 -14.19
N SER A 123 10.27 -36.04 -13.62
CA SER A 123 11.52 -36.46 -14.24
C SER A 123 11.61 -37.99 -14.10
N PRO A 124 11.55 -38.78 -15.19
CA PRO A 124 11.79 -40.20 -15.08
C PRO A 124 13.19 -40.40 -14.50
N THR A 125 13.30 -41.22 -13.46
CA THR A 125 14.58 -41.81 -13.08
C THR A 125 15.08 -42.58 -14.29
N THR A 126 15.91 -41.94 -15.13
CA THR A 126 16.64 -42.63 -16.18
C THR A 126 17.57 -43.59 -15.45
N MET A 127 17.15 -44.84 -15.36
CA MET A 127 17.98 -45.92 -14.85
C MET A 127 19.24 -45.94 -15.73
N PRO A 128 20.46 -45.75 -15.18
CA PRO A 128 21.66 -45.90 -15.98
C PRO A 128 21.69 -47.33 -16.55
N PRO A 129 22.15 -47.53 -17.80
CA PRO A 129 22.23 -48.87 -18.38
C PRO A 129 23.08 -49.78 -17.47
N PRO A 130 22.78 -51.09 -17.39
CA PRO A 130 23.55 -52.02 -16.57
C PRO A 130 25.01 -52.00 -17.01
N ALA A 131 25.90 -51.74 -16.05
CA ALA A 131 27.33 -51.71 -16.28
C ALA A 131 27.85 -53.12 -16.67
N PRO A 132 28.79 -53.23 -17.63
CA PRO A 132 29.50 -54.48 -17.88
C PRO A 132 30.25 -54.95 -16.61
N ALA A 133 30.33 -56.27 -16.43
CA ALA A 133 30.81 -56.94 -15.23
C ALA A 133 32.22 -56.45 -14.77
N PRO A 134 32.47 -56.41 -13.44
CA PRO A 134 33.65 -55.77 -12.88
C PRO A 134 34.94 -56.56 -13.17
N ALA A 135 35.97 -55.85 -13.66
CA ALA A 135 37.35 -56.29 -13.52
C ALA A 135 37.81 -56.07 -12.06
N PRO A 136 38.65 -56.97 -11.49
CA PRO A 136 38.98 -56.95 -10.06
C PRO A 136 39.77 -55.71 -9.65
N THR A 137 39.39 -55.13 -8.51
CA THR A 137 40.01 -53.97 -7.84
C THR A 137 41.24 -54.40 -7.04
N PRO A 138 42.24 -53.51 -6.87
CA PRO A 138 42.45 -52.90 -5.55
C PRO A 138 42.75 -51.40 -5.65
N ALA A 139 41.95 -50.54 -5.01
CA ALA A 139 42.21 -49.86 -3.73
C ALA A 139 42.40 -48.33 -3.95
N PRO A 140 41.93 -47.47 -3.02
CA PRO A 140 41.22 -46.26 -3.38
C PRO A 140 42.08 -45.00 -3.37
N ALA A 141 42.04 -44.21 -4.45
CA ALA A 141 42.50 -42.82 -4.47
C ALA A 141 41.28 -41.88 -4.56
N THR A 142 41.04 -41.19 -3.45
CA THR A 142 40.35 -39.89 -3.26
C THR A 142 39.61 -39.31 -4.48
N VAL A 143 38.29 -39.41 -4.49
CA VAL A 143 37.43 -38.64 -5.40
C VAL A 143 37.02 -37.34 -4.73
N ALA A 144 37.31 -36.24 -5.43
CA ALA A 144 37.06 -34.87 -5.01
C ALA A 144 35.60 -34.66 -4.55
N ALA A 145 35.45 -34.18 -3.31
CA ALA A 145 34.19 -33.71 -2.79
C ALA A 145 33.74 -32.48 -3.59
N SER A 146 32.67 -32.64 -4.37
CA SER A 146 31.92 -31.53 -4.94
C SER A 146 31.34 -30.68 -3.81
N VAL A 147 31.92 -29.49 -3.63
CA VAL A 147 31.59 -28.50 -2.62
C VAL A 147 30.11 -28.12 -2.73
N ARG A 148 29.28 -28.62 -1.80
CA ARG A 148 28.01 -27.97 -1.47
C ARG A 148 28.36 -26.65 -0.82
N LYS A 149 28.01 -25.54 -1.49
CA LYS A 149 28.13 -24.19 -0.93
C LYS A 149 27.10 -24.04 0.19
N THR A 150 27.43 -24.53 1.38
CA THR A 150 26.73 -24.21 2.61
C THR A 150 26.89 -22.72 2.85
N VAL A 151 25.80 -21.97 2.71
CA VAL A 151 25.78 -20.56 3.08
C VAL A 151 26.01 -20.50 4.59
N ASP A 152 27.11 -19.84 4.97
CA ASP A 152 27.57 -19.79 6.35
C ASP A 152 26.52 -19.05 7.21
N PRO A 153 25.97 -19.67 8.27
CA PRO A 153 24.89 -19.07 9.07
C PRO A 153 25.29 -17.73 9.70
N LYS A 154 26.59 -17.48 9.90
CA LYS A 154 27.11 -16.17 10.34
C LYS A 154 26.87 -15.07 9.31
N LEU A 155 26.90 -15.41 8.02
CA LEU A 155 26.68 -14.46 6.93
C LEU A 155 25.19 -14.11 6.82
N LEU A 156 24.29 -15.07 7.06
CA LEU A 156 22.85 -14.82 7.20
C LEU A 156 22.53 -13.92 8.39
N LEU A 157 23.17 -14.16 9.53
CA LEU A 157 22.97 -13.34 10.74
C LEU A 157 23.53 -11.93 10.57
N ALA A 158 24.65 -11.78 9.86
CA ALA A 158 25.20 -10.47 9.50
C ALA A 158 24.28 -9.71 8.55
N VAL A 159 23.73 -10.37 7.52
CA VAL A 159 22.79 -9.75 6.58
C VAL A 159 21.49 -9.33 7.29
N ALA A 160 20.94 -10.20 8.14
CA ALA A 160 19.76 -9.86 8.94
C ALA A 160 20.03 -8.68 9.89
N GLY A 161 21.20 -8.63 10.53
CA GLY A 161 21.61 -7.51 11.37
C GLY A 161 21.75 -6.19 10.62
N VAL A 162 22.31 -6.22 9.40
CA VAL A 162 22.42 -5.03 8.55
C VAL A 162 21.04 -4.54 8.11
N VAL A 163 20.13 -5.43 7.74
CA VAL A 163 18.75 -5.07 7.35
C VAL A 163 18.02 -4.40 8.51
N ILE A 164 18.15 -4.94 9.73
CA ILE A 164 17.55 -4.35 10.93
C ILE A 164 18.15 -2.97 11.25
N ALA A 165 19.48 -2.83 11.17
CA ALA A 165 20.15 -1.55 11.41
C ALA A 165 19.72 -0.47 10.40
N VAL A 166 19.56 -0.82 9.13
CA VAL A 166 19.06 0.08 8.08
C VAL A 166 17.61 0.48 8.35
N LEU A 167 16.77 -0.47 8.76
CA LEU A 167 15.38 -0.21 9.13
C LEU A 167 15.28 0.78 10.31
N VAL A 168 16.09 0.58 11.34
CA VAL A 168 16.15 1.48 12.51
C VAL A 168 16.66 2.86 12.12
N LEU A 169 17.67 2.96 11.24
CA LEU A 169 18.19 4.25 10.75
C LEU A 169 17.11 5.04 10.00
N ILE A 170 16.32 4.37 9.15
CA ILE A 170 15.21 4.99 8.42
C ILE A 170 14.13 5.51 9.39
N VAL A 171 13.83 4.75 10.44
CA VAL A 171 12.88 5.17 11.48
C VAL A 171 13.38 6.41 12.23
N ILE A 172 14.67 6.49 12.55
CA ILE A 172 15.25 7.66 13.23
C ILE A 172 15.26 8.89 12.32
N LEU A 173 15.63 8.73 11.04
CA LEU A 173 15.63 9.82 10.04
C LEU A 173 14.23 10.35 9.72
N THR A 174 13.19 9.55 9.93
CA THR A 174 11.79 9.97 9.73
C THR A 174 11.16 10.55 11.00
N ALA A 175 11.83 10.42 12.15
CA ALA A 175 11.39 10.95 13.44
C ALA A 175 12.03 12.31 13.81
N ILE A 176 13.04 12.77 13.06
CA ILE A 176 13.64 14.11 13.14
C ILE A 176 12.97 15.02 12.11
#